data_AF-B5VKN4-F1
#
_entry.id   AF-B5VKN4-F1
#
_cell.length_a   1.000
_cell.length_b   1.000
_cell.length_c   1.000
_cell.angle_alpha   90.00
_cell.angle_beta   90.00
_cell.angle_gamma   90.00
#
_symmetry.space_group_name_H-M   'P 1'
#
loop_
_entity.id
_entity.type
_entity.pdbx_description
1 polymer ?
#
loop_
_entity_poly.entity_id
_entity_poly.type
_entity_poly.pdbx_seq_one_letter_code
_entity_poly.pdbx_strand_id
1 'polypeptide(L)'
;LLPLCFVLYVVWKSAVKRTLENGSPIAKVILWYPTFWLGISNNVTFDRLPVDRLTTTDLKEQAGALTAVGSIAATILTCAVIQAYSLWKSGRFKKYFKIYICFIGGLIALGSLPGLNLRIHHYILGSILVPGCATRGSSAYLFQGILVGLILSGVARWDFASIVETDTALLRGEAGASLKPPILDFNDDQNHSLSWHLNATDPVIDQIGNIDGFSLLLNDVEVYVGKNETVSIDVLRMENPALAQMMDDALDASNGTIDLYLRVARASVRSPTNRGDYTNAGVLQWPNGMWQKPEPGVS
;
A
#
# COMPACT_ATOMS: atom_id res chain seq x y z
N LEU A 1 12.84 18.45 -11.01
CA LEU A 1 13.25 19.74 -10.40
C LEU A 1 12.45 20.94 -10.90
N LEU A 2 12.38 21.24 -12.20
CA LEU A 2 11.66 22.42 -12.71
C LEU A 2 10.16 22.50 -12.31
N PRO A 3 9.38 21.40 -12.35
CA PRO A 3 8.00 21.42 -11.86
C PRO A 3 7.91 21.72 -10.35
N LEU A 4 8.83 21.18 -9.56
CA LEU A 4 8.92 21.49 -8.13
C LEU A 4 9.23 22.97 -7.89
N CYS A 5 10.18 23.55 -8.62
CA CYS A 5 10.47 24.98 -8.53
C CYS A 5 9.24 25.85 -8.85
N PHE A 6 8.44 25.46 -9.85
CA PHE A 6 7.18 26.12 -10.17
C PHE A 6 6.16 26.02 -9.02
N VAL A 7 5.95 24.81 -8.48
CA VAL A 7 5.03 24.60 -7.34
C VAL A 7 5.48 25.41 -6.13
N LEU A 8 6.76 25.37 -5.78
CA LEU A 8 7.32 26.16 -4.68
C LEU A 8 7.18 27.66 -4.91
N TYR A 9 7.35 28.14 -6.15
CA TYR A 9 7.11 29.54 -6.51
C TYR A 9 5.64 29.93 -6.32
N VAL A 10 4.70 29.10 -6.77
CA VAL A 10 3.26 29.33 -6.59
C VAL A 10 2.90 29.33 -5.10
N VAL A 11 3.40 28.38 -4.33
CA VAL A 11 3.23 28.29 -2.87
C VAL A 11 3.82 29.50 -2.18
N TRP A 12 5.00 29.95 -2.59
CA TRP A 12 5.63 31.16 -2.10
C TRP A 12 4.74 32.38 -2.33
N LYS A 13 4.35 32.63 -3.59
CA LYS A 13 3.55 33.79 -3.98
C LYS A 13 2.15 33.80 -3.35
N SER A 14 1.50 32.64 -3.25
CA SER A 14 0.13 32.53 -2.79
C SER A 14 -0.01 32.56 -1.26
N ALA A 15 0.96 32.00 -0.52
CA ALA A 15 0.83 31.79 0.91
C ALA A 15 2.07 32.23 1.70
N VAL A 16 3.22 31.62 1.44
CA VAL A 16 4.40 31.68 2.34
C VAL A 16 4.98 33.10 2.41
N LYS A 17 5.02 33.81 1.28
CA LYS A 17 5.51 35.20 1.21
C LYS A 17 4.83 36.09 2.25
N ARG A 18 3.52 35.96 2.44
CA ARG A 18 2.76 36.81 3.37
C ARG A 18 3.16 36.59 4.83
N THR A 19 3.52 35.37 5.18
CA THR A 19 3.91 34.97 6.54
C THR A 19 5.37 35.30 6.81
N LEU A 20 6.26 35.03 5.85
CA LEU A 20 7.70 35.13 6.06
C LEU A 20 8.32 36.48 5.68
N GLU A 21 7.87 37.18 4.63
CA GLU A 21 8.61 38.34 4.09
C GLU A 21 8.83 39.44 5.15
N ASN A 22 7.74 39.88 5.80
CA ASN A 22 7.78 40.92 6.85
C ASN A 22 7.55 40.32 8.26
N GLY A 23 7.94 39.06 8.44
CA GLY A 23 7.73 38.29 9.66
C GLY A 23 8.86 38.46 10.68
N SER A 24 8.56 38.24 11.97
CA SER A 24 9.56 38.26 13.05
C SER A 24 10.67 37.22 12.76
N PRO A 25 11.95 37.61 12.73
CA PRO A 25 13.06 36.67 12.52
C PRO A 25 13.08 35.56 13.58
N ILE A 26 12.78 35.89 14.83
CA ILE A 26 12.73 34.93 15.94
C ILE A 26 11.62 33.90 15.71
N ALA A 27 10.44 34.32 15.24
CA ALA A 27 9.36 33.39 14.92
C ALA A 27 9.73 32.42 13.78
N LYS A 28 10.51 32.88 12.78
CA LYS A 28 11.01 31.99 11.72
C LYS A 28 11.92 30.91 12.30
N VAL A 29 12.90 31.32 13.10
CA VAL A 29 13.90 30.42 13.71
C VAL A 29 13.26 29.42 14.67
N ILE A 30 12.33 29.87 15.52
CA ILE A 30 11.76 29.02 16.58
C ILE A 30 10.57 28.20 16.08
N LEU A 31 9.73 28.73 15.19
CA LEU A 31 8.48 28.08 14.81
C LEU A 31 8.55 27.44 13.42
N TRP A 32 9.08 28.16 12.43
CA TRP A 32 9.03 27.70 11.03
C TRP A 32 10.12 26.67 10.73
N TYR A 33 11.38 26.94 11.06
CA TYR A 33 12.48 26.03 10.74
C TYR A 33 12.37 24.64 11.39
N PRO A 34 12.05 24.51 12.68
CA PRO A 34 11.95 23.19 13.30
C PRO A 34 10.82 22.35 12.70
N THR A 35 9.66 22.96 12.45
CA THR A 35 8.52 22.26 11.84
C THR A 35 8.77 21.95 10.37
N PHE A 36 9.51 22.80 9.65
CA PHE A 36 9.98 22.53 8.29
C PHE A 36 10.86 21.29 8.20
N TRP A 37 11.87 21.19 9.06
CA TRP A 37 12.72 20.00 9.12
C TRP A 37 11.94 18.75 9.53
N LEU A 38 10.99 18.91 10.45
CA LEU A 38 10.09 17.83 10.86
C LEU A 38 9.24 17.30 9.68
N GLY A 39 8.79 18.19 8.79
CA GLY A 39 8.08 17.82 7.56
C GLY A 39 8.99 17.25 6.46
N ILE A 40 10.23 17.75 6.32
CA ILE A 40 11.21 17.17 5.38
C ILE A 40 11.54 15.73 5.77
N SER A 41 11.78 15.51 7.05
CA SER A 41 12.15 14.20 7.61
C SER A 41 10.92 13.30 7.87
N ASN A 42 9.87 13.42 7.04
CA ASN A 42 8.64 12.63 7.15
C ASN A 42 8.90 11.12 7.26
N ASN A 43 9.91 10.62 6.54
CA ASN A 43 10.36 9.23 6.55
C ASN A 43 10.86 8.74 7.92
N VAL A 44 11.32 9.65 8.78
CA VAL A 44 11.77 9.32 10.14
C VAL A 44 10.71 9.70 11.19
N THR A 45 9.88 10.71 10.90
CA THR A 45 8.89 11.24 11.84
C THR A 45 7.52 10.57 11.70
N PHE A 46 6.83 10.79 10.59
CA PHE A 46 5.43 10.40 10.41
C PHE A 46 5.25 9.01 9.79
N ASP A 47 6.17 8.56 8.94
CA ASP A 47 6.07 7.25 8.26
C ASP A 47 6.24 6.06 9.23
N ARG A 48 6.53 6.33 10.51
CA ARG A 48 6.55 5.33 11.59
C ARG A 48 5.18 5.13 12.26
N LEU A 49 4.20 5.98 11.94
CA LEU A 49 2.84 5.79 12.43
C LEU A 49 2.22 4.57 11.73
N PRO A 50 1.43 3.75 12.44
CA PRO A 50 0.85 2.52 11.90
C PRO A 50 -0.30 2.84 10.92
N VAL A 51 0.03 3.42 9.78
CA VAL A 51 -0.90 3.84 8.72
C VAL A 51 -0.20 3.65 7.38
N ASP A 52 -0.49 2.56 6.67
CA ASP A 52 0.05 2.35 5.31
C ASP A 52 -0.95 2.74 4.22
N ARG A 53 -2.18 2.22 4.29
CA ARG A 53 -3.28 2.58 3.38
C ARG A 53 -4.52 2.97 4.17
N LEU A 54 -5.30 3.90 3.62
CA LEU A 54 -6.60 4.31 4.18
C LEU A 54 -7.73 3.40 3.69
N THR A 55 -7.44 2.12 3.45
CA THR A 55 -8.41 1.08 3.09
C THR A 55 -9.07 0.53 4.35
N THR A 56 -10.32 0.08 4.20
CA THR A 56 -11.12 -0.46 5.31
C THR A 56 -10.57 -1.78 5.85
N THR A 57 -9.83 -2.53 5.03
CA THR A 57 -9.13 -3.77 5.39
C THR A 57 -7.94 -3.47 6.30
N ASP A 58 -7.05 -2.57 5.87
CA ASP A 58 -5.79 -2.27 6.57
C ASP A 58 -6.06 -1.60 7.93
N LEU A 59 -7.09 -0.75 8.01
CA LEU A 59 -7.53 -0.14 9.27
C LEU A 59 -7.99 -1.16 10.32
N LYS A 60 -8.49 -2.32 9.90
CA LYS A 60 -8.95 -3.40 10.80
C LYS A 60 -7.80 -4.35 11.15
N GLU A 61 -6.92 -4.62 10.20
CA GLU A 61 -5.84 -5.59 10.35
C GLU A 61 -4.64 -5.02 11.12
N GLN A 62 -4.35 -3.73 10.98
CA GLN A 62 -3.19 -3.11 11.62
C GLN A 62 -3.51 -2.62 13.03
N ALA A 63 -2.89 -3.25 14.04
CA ALA A 63 -3.02 -2.85 15.43
C ALA A 63 -2.59 -1.38 15.65
N GLY A 64 -3.50 -0.56 16.18
CA GLY A 64 -3.26 0.85 16.46
C GLY A 64 -3.51 1.82 15.29
N ALA A 65 -3.86 1.32 14.10
CA ALA A 65 -4.12 2.16 12.93
C ALA A 65 -5.28 3.12 13.14
N LEU A 66 -6.38 2.65 13.74
CA LEU A 66 -7.54 3.50 14.02
C LEU A 66 -7.19 4.67 14.96
N THR A 67 -6.39 4.41 16.00
CA THR A 67 -5.93 5.45 16.94
C THR A 67 -5.01 6.45 16.25
N ALA A 68 -4.06 5.96 15.44
CA ALA A 68 -3.13 6.81 14.69
C ALA A 68 -3.89 7.71 13.71
N VAL A 69 -4.73 7.15 12.85
CA VAL A 69 -5.55 7.90 11.88
C VAL A 69 -6.46 8.90 12.59
N GLY A 70 -7.14 8.49 13.67
CA GLY A 70 -7.99 9.38 14.47
C GLY A 70 -7.22 10.58 15.04
N SER A 71 -6.02 10.35 15.57
CA SER A 71 -5.18 11.42 16.14
C SER A 71 -4.66 12.40 15.09
N ILE A 72 -4.27 11.89 13.90
CA ILE A 72 -3.84 12.71 12.77
C ILE A 72 -5.02 13.55 12.27
N ALA A 73 -6.18 12.94 12.06
CA ALA A 73 -7.38 13.62 11.60
C ALA A 73 -7.82 14.72 12.58
N ALA A 74 -7.82 14.44 13.88
CA ALA A 74 -8.12 15.42 14.93
C ALA A 74 -7.11 16.59 14.92
N THR A 75 -5.82 16.30 14.74
CA THR A 75 -4.77 17.32 14.66
C THR A 75 -4.97 18.23 13.45
N ILE A 76 -5.21 17.66 12.26
CA ILE A 76 -5.48 18.41 11.03
C ILE A 76 -6.74 19.28 11.21
N LEU A 77 -7.80 18.74 11.80
CA LEU A 77 -9.04 19.48 12.05
C LEU A 77 -8.82 20.67 12.99
N THR A 78 -8.12 20.48 14.12
CA THR A 78 -7.79 21.57 15.04
C THR A 78 -6.95 22.64 14.35
N CYS A 79 -5.97 22.24 13.55
CA CYS A 79 -5.14 23.16 12.76
C CYS A 79 -5.98 23.94 11.74
N ALA A 80 -6.91 23.28 11.05
CA ALA A 80 -7.84 23.89 10.11
C ALA A 80 -8.74 24.92 10.79
N VAL A 81 -9.28 24.63 11.99
CA VAL A 81 -10.11 25.57 12.76
C VAL A 81 -9.30 26.81 13.17
N ILE A 82 -8.08 26.64 13.68
CA ILE A 82 -7.19 27.74 14.07
C ILE A 82 -6.90 28.66 12.87
N GLN A 83 -6.62 28.09 11.69
CA GLN A 83 -6.36 28.87 10.48
C GLN A 83 -7.62 29.50 9.90
N ALA A 84 -8.76 28.80 9.93
CA ALA A 84 -10.06 29.33 9.53
C ALA A 84 -10.43 30.57 10.35
N TYR A 85 -10.28 30.51 11.67
CA TYR A 85 -10.48 31.65 12.56
C TYR A 85 -9.51 32.81 12.24
N SER A 86 -8.23 32.51 12.00
CA SER A 86 -7.23 33.51 11.63
C SER A 86 -7.55 34.18 10.27
N LEU A 87 -8.06 33.42 9.31
CA LEU A 87 -8.50 33.93 8.01
C LEU A 87 -9.76 34.78 8.14
N TRP A 88 -10.70 34.37 9.00
CA TRP A 88 -11.92 35.10 9.32
C TRP A 88 -11.60 36.46 9.94
N LYS A 89 -10.74 36.53 10.96
CA LYS A 89 -10.25 37.79 11.54
C LYS A 89 -9.60 38.71 10.51
N SER A 90 -9.00 38.14 9.46
CA SER A 90 -8.38 38.91 8.37
C SER A 90 -9.35 39.30 7.25
N GLY A 91 -10.65 39.00 7.36
CA GLY A 91 -11.68 39.31 6.36
C GLY A 91 -11.61 38.48 5.07
N ARG A 92 -10.75 37.45 5.03
CA ARG A 92 -10.46 36.68 3.78
C ARG A 92 -11.08 35.29 3.76
N PHE A 93 -11.79 34.89 4.82
CA PHE A 93 -12.38 33.56 4.93
C PHE A 93 -13.21 33.16 3.70
N LYS A 94 -14.11 34.04 3.23
CA LYS A 94 -14.95 33.78 2.04
C LYS A 94 -14.14 33.42 0.80
N LYS A 95 -12.99 34.08 0.57
CA LYS A 95 -12.11 33.82 -0.58
C LYS A 95 -11.51 32.41 -0.48
N TYR A 96 -10.93 32.07 0.67
CA TYR A 96 -10.29 30.77 0.86
C TYR A 96 -11.30 29.63 0.93
N PHE A 97 -12.47 29.86 1.53
CA PHE A 97 -13.56 28.89 1.54
C PHE A 97 -13.94 28.46 0.11
N LYS A 98 -14.09 29.41 -0.82
CA LYS A 98 -14.36 29.10 -2.24
C LYS A 98 -13.25 28.26 -2.88
N ILE A 99 -11.98 28.58 -2.59
CA ILE A 99 -10.82 27.82 -3.10
C ILE A 99 -10.85 26.38 -2.57
N TYR A 100 -11.09 26.20 -1.27
CA TYR A 100 -11.14 24.87 -0.66
C TYR A 100 -12.33 24.04 -1.15
N ILE A 101 -13.49 24.65 -1.38
CA ILE A 101 -14.63 23.97 -2.03
C ILE A 101 -14.25 23.52 -3.45
N CYS A 102 -13.50 24.32 -4.21
CA CYS A 102 -13.01 23.92 -5.53
C CYS A 102 -12.04 22.74 -5.46
N PHE A 103 -11.12 22.72 -4.49
CA PHE A 103 -10.21 21.59 -4.28
C PHE A 103 -10.96 20.32 -3.90
N ILE A 104 -11.91 20.41 -2.95
CA ILE A 104 -12.74 19.28 -2.54
C ILE A 104 -13.58 18.78 -3.73
N GLY A 105 -14.22 19.66 -4.48
CA GLY A 105 -14.99 19.30 -5.67
C GLY A 105 -14.13 18.61 -6.74
N GLY A 106 -12.90 19.08 -6.96
CA GLY A 106 -11.94 18.44 -7.86
C GLY A 106 -11.54 17.04 -7.40
N LEU A 107 -11.25 16.86 -6.10
CA LEU A 107 -10.96 15.54 -5.53
C LEU A 107 -12.15 14.58 -5.64
N ILE A 108 -13.37 15.05 -5.37
CA ILE A 108 -14.60 14.25 -5.52
C ILE A 108 -14.79 13.84 -6.98
N ALA A 109 -14.61 14.77 -7.92
CA ALA A 109 -14.72 14.47 -9.35
C ALA A 109 -13.69 13.41 -9.79
N LEU A 110 -12.44 13.55 -9.35
CA LEU A 110 -11.38 12.57 -9.61
C LEU A 110 -11.67 11.21 -8.98
N GLY A 111 -12.15 11.18 -7.73
CA GLY A 111 -12.52 9.93 -7.04
C GLY A 111 -13.81 9.28 -7.53
N SER A 112 -14.58 9.98 -8.38
CA SER A 112 -15.78 9.42 -9.00
C SER A 112 -15.49 8.75 -10.35
N LEU A 113 -14.23 8.77 -10.82
CA LEU A 113 -13.84 8.13 -12.06
C LEU A 113 -13.84 6.60 -11.90
N PRO A 114 -14.49 5.84 -12.79
CA PRO A 114 -14.57 4.39 -12.68
C PRO A 114 -13.19 3.74 -12.90
N GLY A 115 -12.86 2.72 -12.08
CA GLY A 115 -11.59 1.98 -12.17
C GLY A 115 -10.37 2.75 -11.65
N LEU A 116 -10.58 3.89 -10.98
CA LEU A 116 -9.53 4.68 -10.37
C LEU A 116 -9.85 4.93 -8.89
N ASN A 117 -8.81 4.93 -8.08
CA ASN A 117 -8.88 5.21 -6.65
C ASN A 117 -8.04 6.43 -6.31
N LEU A 118 -8.51 7.20 -5.33
CA LEU A 118 -7.77 8.35 -4.83
C LEU A 118 -6.57 7.90 -3.99
N ARG A 119 -5.38 8.35 -4.39
CA ARG A 119 -4.14 8.20 -3.62
C ARG A 119 -3.56 9.58 -3.33
N ILE A 120 -3.91 10.10 -2.15
CA ILE A 120 -3.47 11.44 -1.73
C ILE A 120 -2.13 11.32 -1.00
N HIS A 121 -1.04 11.42 -1.75
CA HIS A 121 0.31 11.56 -1.21
C HIS A 121 0.43 12.82 -0.34
N HIS A 122 1.30 12.79 0.68
CA HIS A 122 1.42 13.92 1.62
C HIS A 122 1.90 15.23 0.97
N TYR A 123 2.58 15.20 -0.18
CA TYR A 123 2.90 16.44 -0.90
C TYR A 123 1.64 17.12 -1.49
N ILE A 124 0.62 16.35 -1.89
CA ILE A 124 -0.67 16.88 -2.37
C ILE A 124 -1.39 17.55 -1.20
N LEU A 125 -1.42 16.85 -0.05
CA LEU A 125 -1.99 17.40 1.19
C LEU A 125 -1.29 18.71 1.59
N GLY A 126 0.05 18.73 1.58
CA GLY A 126 0.84 19.94 1.80
C GLY A 126 0.45 21.06 0.84
N SER A 127 0.40 20.76 -0.46
CA SER A 127 0.09 21.74 -1.51
C SER A 127 -1.32 22.35 -1.37
N ILE A 128 -2.31 21.54 -0.99
CA ILE A 128 -3.70 21.98 -0.79
C ILE A 128 -3.88 22.78 0.50
N LEU A 129 -3.16 22.42 1.58
CA LEU A 129 -3.35 23.03 2.90
C LEU A 129 -2.51 24.31 3.13
N VAL A 130 -1.35 24.46 2.49
CA VAL A 130 -0.48 25.66 2.67
C VAL A 130 -1.23 26.98 2.42
N PRO A 131 -2.07 27.13 1.37
CA PRO A 131 -2.85 28.35 1.14
C PRO A 131 -3.70 28.79 2.34
N GLY A 132 -4.27 27.85 3.09
CA GLY A 132 -5.08 28.13 4.28
C GLY A 132 -4.26 28.76 5.41
N CYS A 133 -2.95 28.55 5.40
CA CYS A 133 -2.01 29.13 6.35
C CYS A 133 -1.49 30.51 5.90
N ALA A 134 -2.06 31.15 4.88
CA ALA A 134 -1.65 32.47 4.38
C ALA A 134 -2.06 33.62 5.32
N THR A 135 -1.65 33.54 6.59
CA THR A 135 -1.90 34.53 7.65
C THR A 135 -0.58 34.96 8.31
N ARG A 136 -0.63 35.94 9.21
CA ARG A 136 0.56 36.49 9.89
C ARG A 136 0.70 36.03 11.34
N GLY A 137 -0.18 35.15 11.82
CA GLY A 137 -0.14 34.64 13.19
C GLY A 137 0.96 33.61 13.39
N SER A 138 1.40 33.41 14.63
CA SER A 138 2.44 32.43 15.00
C SER A 138 2.11 31.00 14.55
N SER A 139 0.82 30.61 14.60
CA SER A 139 0.36 29.30 14.11
C SER A 139 0.61 29.09 12.61
N ALA A 140 0.61 30.15 11.80
CA ALA A 140 0.93 30.03 10.38
C ALA A 140 2.40 29.66 10.14
N TYR A 141 3.33 30.11 11.00
CA TYR A 141 4.73 29.70 10.88
C TYR A 141 4.88 28.20 11.15
N LEU A 142 4.28 27.70 12.23
CA LEU A 142 4.30 26.27 12.57
C LEU A 142 3.72 25.41 11.44
N PHE A 143 2.53 25.75 10.95
CA PHE A 143 1.85 24.93 9.95
C PHE A 143 2.46 25.06 8.55
N GLN A 144 2.93 26.25 8.15
CA GLN A 144 3.62 26.36 6.86
C GLN A 144 4.95 25.62 6.85
N GLY A 145 5.69 25.60 7.96
CA GLY A 145 6.94 24.85 8.05
C GLY A 145 6.71 23.39 7.69
N ILE A 146 5.89 22.68 8.48
CA ILE A 146 5.57 21.27 8.25
C ILE A 146 5.01 21.02 6.85
N LEU A 147 4.02 21.80 6.39
CA LEU A 147 3.38 21.55 5.11
C LEU A 147 4.33 21.77 3.91
N VAL A 148 5.21 22.77 3.97
CA VAL A 148 6.24 22.96 2.94
C VAL A 148 7.27 21.83 2.98
N GLY A 149 7.65 21.38 4.18
CA GLY A 149 8.49 20.20 4.35
C GLY A 149 7.88 18.95 3.74
N LEU A 150 6.58 18.71 3.95
CA LEU A 150 5.84 17.60 3.34
C LEU A 150 5.80 17.69 1.81
N ILE A 151 5.68 18.89 1.23
CA ILE A 151 5.77 19.06 -0.23
C ILE A 151 7.13 18.58 -0.76
N LEU A 152 8.22 19.04 -0.14
CA LEU A 152 9.57 18.66 -0.55
C LEU A 152 9.83 17.16 -0.35
N SER A 153 9.47 16.65 0.82
CA SER A 153 9.65 15.24 1.19
C SER A 153 8.88 14.30 0.26
N GLY A 154 7.61 14.61 -0.01
CA GLY A 154 6.79 13.74 -0.85
C GLY A 154 7.19 13.80 -2.32
N VAL A 155 7.52 14.97 -2.86
CA VAL A 155 8.05 15.04 -4.24
C VAL A 155 9.42 14.38 -4.35
N ALA A 156 10.27 14.44 -3.33
CA ALA A 156 11.53 13.70 -3.33
C ALA A 156 11.33 12.18 -3.34
N ARG A 157 10.25 11.69 -2.73
CA ARG A 157 9.96 10.25 -2.61
C ARG A 157 9.20 9.66 -3.80
N TRP A 158 8.20 10.37 -4.33
CA TRP A 158 7.32 9.87 -5.40
C TRP A 158 7.26 10.75 -6.65
N ASP A 159 8.12 11.77 -6.73
CA ASP A 159 8.02 12.81 -7.75
C ASP A 159 6.60 13.41 -7.78
N PHE A 160 6.06 13.70 -8.96
CA PHE A 160 4.66 14.11 -9.14
C PHE A 160 3.77 12.92 -9.48
N ALA A 161 3.71 11.94 -8.58
CA ALA A 161 2.80 10.80 -8.70
C ALA A 161 1.34 11.23 -8.90
N SER A 162 0.54 10.38 -9.53
CA SER A 162 -0.85 10.72 -9.80
C SER A 162 -1.67 10.86 -8.51
N ILE A 163 -2.70 11.71 -8.55
CA ILE A 163 -3.71 11.82 -7.49
C ILE A 163 -4.66 10.61 -7.54
N VAL A 164 -4.81 10.02 -8.73
CA VAL A 164 -5.67 8.86 -9.00
C VAL A 164 -4.85 7.73 -9.61
N GLU A 165 -4.99 6.53 -9.08
CA GLU A 165 -4.27 5.34 -9.52
C GLU A 165 -5.24 4.16 -9.73
N THR A 166 -4.86 3.22 -10.61
CA THR A 166 -5.63 1.99 -10.82
C THR A 166 -5.50 1.06 -9.61
N ASP A 167 -6.47 0.16 -9.42
CA ASP A 167 -6.41 -0.87 -8.37
C ASP A 167 -5.08 -1.65 -8.40
N THR A 168 -4.62 -1.99 -9.60
CA THR A 168 -3.35 -2.69 -9.80
C THR A 168 -2.12 -1.89 -9.36
N ALA A 169 -2.11 -0.58 -9.59
CA ALA A 169 -1.00 0.29 -9.17
C ALA A 169 -0.98 0.50 -7.65
N LEU A 170 -2.15 0.49 -7.01
CA LEU A 170 -2.29 0.60 -5.56
C LEU A 170 -1.70 -0.59 -4.81
N LEU A 171 -1.70 -1.78 -5.40
CA LEU A 171 -1.11 -2.97 -4.79
C LEU A 171 0.42 -2.89 -4.69
N ARG A 172 1.09 -1.95 -5.38
CA ARG A 172 2.55 -1.79 -5.35
C ARG A 172 3.32 -3.07 -5.73
N GLY A 173 2.72 -3.92 -6.56
CA GLY A 173 3.27 -5.22 -6.93
C GLY A 173 2.94 -6.36 -5.97
N GLU A 174 2.11 -6.13 -4.95
CA GLU A 174 1.49 -7.19 -4.16
C GLU A 174 0.45 -7.97 -4.98
N ALA A 175 0.18 -9.20 -4.55
CA ALA A 175 -0.87 -10.04 -5.10
C ALA A 175 -2.27 -9.44 -4.85
N GLY A 176 -3.23 -9.80 -5.70
CA GLY A 176 -4.64 -9.41 -5.57
C GLY A 176 -5.21 -8.70 -6.80
N ALA A 177 -4.39 -8.45 -7.83
CA ALA A 177 -4.83 -7.91 -9.12
C ALA A 177 -5.01 -8.97 -10.19
N SER A 178 -4.55 -10.20 -9.96
CA SER A 178 -4.55 -11.26 -10.97
C SER A 178 -5.75 -12.19 -10.74
N LEU A 179 -5.80 -13.30 -11.49
CA LEU A 179 -6.84 -14.31 -11.23
C LEU A 179 -6.66 -14.86 -9.81
N LYS A 180 -7.76 -14.92 -9.06
CA LYS A 180 -7.78 -15.51 -7.73
C LYS A 180 -7.24 -16.94 -7.74
N PRO A 181 -6.50 -17.35 -6.69
CA PRO A 181 -6.00 -18.71 -6.57
C PRO A 181 -7.13 -19.73 -6.40
N PRO A 182 -6.88 -21.01 -6.72
CA PRO A 182 -7.79 -22.09 -6.37
C PRO A 182 -7.76 -22.37 -4.85
N ILE A 183 -8.73 -23.14 -4.37
CA ILE A 183 -8.75 -23.62 -2.99
C ILE A 183 -7.81 -24.83 -2.91
N LEU A 184 -6.82 -24.76 -2.02
CA LEU A 184 -5.84 -25.83 -1.78
C LEU A 184 -6.30 -26.73 -0.63
N ASP A 185 -6.43 -28.02 -0.91
CA ASP A 185 -6.75 -29.05 0.07
C ASP A 185 -5.69 -30.16 0.06
N PHE A 186 -5.44 -30.73 1.23
CA PHE A 186 -4.54 -31.86 1.41
C PHE A 186 -5.34 -33.07 1.89
N ASN A 187 -5.06 -34.23 1.28
CA ASN A 187 -5.63 -35.50 1.68
C ASN A 187 -4.52 -36.43 2.19
N ASP A 188 -4.64 -36.80 3.47
CA ASP A 188 -3.69 -37.67 4.17
C ASP A 188 -3.96 -39.16 3.90
N ASP A 189 -5.15 -39.52 3.40
CA ASP A 189 -5.58 -40.93 3.32
C ASP A 189 -4.84 -41.74 2.24
N GLN A 190 -4.24 -41.09 1.22
CA GLN A 190 -3.44 -41.76 0.18
C GLN A 190 -2.33 -40.84 -0.36
N ASN A 191 -1.07 -41.18 -0.04
CA ASN A 191 0.14 -40.73 -0.75
C ASN A 191 0.42 -39.21 -0.71
N HIS A 192 0.17 -38.57 0.44
CA HIS A 192 0.38 -37.13 0.68
C HIS A 192 -0.10 -36.27 -0.50
N SER A 193 -1.34 -36.52 -0.92
CA SER A 193 -1.90 -35.94 -2.14
C SER A 193 -2.41 -34.53 -1.86
N LEU A 194 -1.92 -33.59 -2.65
CA LEU A 194 -2.48 -32.25 -2.76
C LEU A 194 -3.56 -32.26 -3.83
N SER A 195 -4.62 -31.52 -3.57
CA SER A 195 -5.71 -31.29 -4.52
C SER A 195 -6.10 -29.82 -4.50
N TRP A 196 -6.53 -29.31 -5.64
CA TRP A 196 -7.04 -27.95 -5.73
C TRP A 196 -8.21 -27.86 -6.69
N HIS A 197 -9.17 -27.01 -6.33
CA HIS A 197 -10.35 -26.79 -7.14
C HIS A 197 -10.70 -25.31 -7.18
N LEU A 198 -11.32 -24.90 -8.28
CA LEU A 198 -11.82 -23.53 -8.42
C LEU A 198 -13.13 -23.39 -7.64
N ASN A 199 -13.32 -22.26 -6.98
CA ASN A 199 -14.58 -21.96 -6.33
C ASN A 199 -15.67 -21.78 -7.41
N ALA A 200 -16.69 -22.64 -7.39
CA ALA A 200 -17.77 -22.65 -8.38
C ALA A 200 -18.59 -21.33 -8.44
N THR A 201 -18.44 -20.47 -7.43
CA THR A 201 -19.09 -19.16 -7.35
C THR A 201 -18.24 -18.00 -7.85
N ASP A 202 -16.98 -18.22 -8.25
CA ASP A 202 -16.10 -17.13 -8.68
C ASP A 202 -16.41 -16.70 -10.12
N PRO A 203 -16.90 -15.47 -10.36
CA PRO A 203 -17.29 -15.00 -11.70
C PRO A 203 -16.08 -14.66 -12.58
N VAL A 204 -14.86 -14.76 -12.04
CA VAL A 204 -13.62 -14.36 -12.72
C VAL A 204 -13.14 -15.48 -13.65
N ILE A 205 -13.80 -15.53 -14.81
CA ILE A 205 -13.37 -16.31 -15.96
C ILE A 205 -12.09 -15.68 -16.52
N ASP A 206 -11.14 -16.50 -16.93
CA ASP A 206 -10.02 -16.02 -17.73
C ASP A 206 -10.55 -15.47 -19.05
N GLN A 207 -10.71 -14.14 -19.12
CA GLN A 207 -11.30 -13.48 -20.28
C GLN A 207 -10.43 -13.59 -21.53
N ILE A 208 -9.15 -13.94 -21.37
CA ILE A 208 -8.17 -14.00 -22.45
C ILE A 208 -7.94 -15.47 -22.89
N GLY A 209 -8.26 -16.45 -22.03
CA GLY A 209 -8.11 -17.87 -22.31
C GLY A 209 -6.67 -18.37 -22.32
N ASN A 210 -5.75 -17.62 -21.71
CA ASN A 210 -4.32 -17.94 -21.68
C ASN A 210 -3.89 -18.74 -20.45
N ILE A 211 -4.75 -18.93 -19.46
CA ILE A 211 -4.53 -19.68 -18.22
C ILE A 211 -5.30 -21.00 -18.32
N ASP A 212 -4.56 -22.08 -18.55
CA ASP A 212 -5.11 -23.40 -18.90
C ASP A 212 -4.66 -24.53 -17.95
N GLY A 213 -4.05 -24.18 -16.81
CA GLY A 213 -3.61 -25.12 -15.77
C GLY A 213 -3.30 -24.42 -14.44
N PHE A 214 -2.41 -25.03 -13.67
CA PHE A 214 -2.04 -24.64 -12.31
C PHE A 214 -0.53 -24.69 -12.12
N SER A 215 -0.03 -23.86 -11.20
CA SER A 215 1.37 -23.83 -10.75
C SER A 215 1.40 -24.07 -9.24
N LEU A 216 2.25 -24.98 -8.79
CA LEU A 216 2.49 -25.27 -7.38
C LEU A 216 3.90 -24.82 -7.01
N LEU A 217 3.99 -23.98 -5.99
CA LEU A 217 5.23 -23.63 -5.34
C LEU A 217 5.40 -24.43 -4.05
N LEU A 218 6.62 -24.88 -3.81
CA LEU A 218 7.07 -25.46 -2.55
C LEU A 218 8.27 -24.63 -2.09
N ASN A 219 8.14 -23.98 -0.93
CA ASN A 219 9.15 -23.06 -0.37
C ASN A 219 9.60 -22.01 -1.41
N ASP A 220 8.64 -21.42 -2.11
CA ASP A 220 8.81 -20.42 -3.17
C ASP A 220 9.58 -20.91 -4.42
N VAL A 221 9.71 -22.23 -4.60
CA VAL A 221 10.23 -22.87 -5.81
C VAL A 221 9.10 -23.53 -6.59
N GLU A 222 8.99 -23.24 -7.89
CA GLU A 222 7.99 -23.89 -8.76
C GLU A 222 8.35 -25.35 -8.97
N VAL A 223 7.53 -26.25 -8.42
CA VAL A 223 7.75 -27.70 -8.47
C VAL A 223 6.82 -28.42 -9.44
N TYR A 224 5.69 -27.80 -9.80
CA TYR A 224 4.74 -28.36 -10.74
C TYR A 224 4.06 -27.28 -11.57
N VAL A 225 3.92 -27.53 -12.87
CA VAL A 225 3.05 -26.78 -13.79
C VAL A 225 2.31 -27.77 -14.67
N GLY A 226 0.98 -27.75 -14.62
CA GLY A 226 0.19 -28.66 -15.44
C GLY A 226 -1.30 -28.51 -15.25
N LYS A 227 -2.06 -29.40 -15.90
CA LYS A 227 -3.52 -29.35 -15.92
C LYS A 227 -4.17 -30.24 -14.88
N ASN A 228 -3.39 -31.04 -14.16
CA ASN A 228 -3.94 -31.92 -13.16
C ASN A 228 -4.41 -31.08 -11.96
N GLU A 229 -5.51 -31.51 -11.38
CA GLU A 229 -6.08 -30.90 -10.17
C GLU A 229 -5.56 -31.57 -8.90
N THR A 230 -4.78 -32.64 -9.05
CA THR A 230 -4.19 -33.42 -7.97
C THR A 230 -2.73 -33.75 -8.27
N VAL A 231 -1.88 -33.61 -7.25
CA VAL A 231 -0.45 -33.94 -7.31
C VAL A 231 -0.01 -34.50 -5.97
N SER A 232 0.77 -35.58 -6.00
CA SER A 232 1.36 -36.19 -4.81
C SER A 232 2.79 -35.73 -4.62
N ILE A 233 3.16 -35.39 -3.38
CA ILE A 233 4.53 -34.96 -3.04
C ILE A 233 5.53 -36.09 -3.26
N ASP A 234 5.13 -37.33 -2.98
CA ASP A 234 5.94 -38.52 -3.27
C ASP A 234 6.28 -38.61 -4.76
N VAL A 235 5.31 -38.35 -5.64
CA VAL A 235 5.53 -38.33 -7.09
C VAL A 235 6.45 -37.18 -7.49
N LEU A 236 6.27 -35.98 -6.93
CA LEU A 236 7.15 -34.84 -7.22
C LEU A 236 8.61 -35.11 -6.82
N ARG A 237 8.84 -35.80 -5.69
CA ARG A 237 10.18 -36.23 -5.27
C ARG A 237 10.77 -37.25 -6.23
N MET A 238 9.97 -38.20 -6.71
CA MET A 238 10.43 -39.20 -7.69
C MET A 238 10.78 -38.58 -9.05
N GLU A 239 9.99 -37.61 -9.51
CA GLU A 239 10.17 -36.95 -10.81
C GLU A 239 11.28 -35.90 -10.80
N ASN A 240 11.54 -35.26 -9.66
CA ASN A 240 12.54 -34.21 -9.51
C ASN A 240 13.64 -34.61 -8.50
N PRO A 241 14.79 -35.15 -8.97
CA PRO A 241 15.86 -35.60 -8.08
C PRO A 241 16.51 -34.45 -7.30
N ALA A 242 16.51 -33.23 -7.83
CA ALA A 242 17.03 -32.07 -7.11
C ALA A 242 16.13 -31.69 -5.93
N LEU A 243 14.80 -31.76 -6.11
CA LEU A 243 13.83 -31.55 -5.03
C LEU A 243 13.97 -32.64 -3.95
N ALA A 244 14.11 -33.90 -4.36
CA ALA A 244 14.33 -35.00 -3.42
C ALA A 244 15.59 -34.76 -2.57
N GLN A 245 16.71 -34.42 -3.20
CA GLN A 245 17.96 -34.13 -2.48
C GLN A 245 17.78 -32.98 -1.48
N MET A 246 17.15 -31.87 -1.88
CA MET A 246 16.92 -30.74 -0.99
C MET A 246 16.04 -31.11 0.21
N MET A 247 15.02 -31.95 0.02
CA MET A 247 14.17 -32.42 1.11
C MET A 247 14.90 -33.40 2.03
N ASP A 248 15.72 -34.29 1.49
CA ASP A 248 16.49 -35.27 2.27
C ASP A 248 17.57 -34.56 3.11
N ASP A 249 18.30 -33.61 2.52
CA ASP A 249 19.28 -32.79 3.25
C ASP A 249 18.62 -31.98 4.38
N ALA A 250 17.41 -31.47 4.14
CA ALA A 250 16.65 -30.73 5.14
C ALA A 250 16.16 -31.64 6.28
N LEU A 251 15.72 -32.87 5.97
CA LEU A 251 15.30 -33.87 6.96
C LEU A 251 16.47 -34.30 7.86
N ASP A 252 17.66 -34.50 7.28
CA ASP A 252 18.87 -34.83 8.01
C ASP A 252 19.27 -33.71 8.98
N ALA A 253 19.06 -32.45 8.58
CA ALA A 253 19.35 -31.28 9.41
C ALA A 253 18.30 -31.04 10.52
N SER A 254 17.06 -31.49 10.34
CA SER A 254 15.92 -31.14 11.19
C SER A 254 15.44 -32.26 12.13
N ASN A 255 16.26 -33.30 12.34
CA ASN A 255 15.91 -34.50 13.12
C ASN A 255 14.66 -35.23 12.59
N GLY A 256 14.48 -35.27 11.25
CA GLY A 256 13.50 -36.13 10.59
C GLY A 256 12.10 -35.54 10.39
N THR A 257 11.89 -34.24 10.61
CA THR A 257 10.63 -33.57 10.24
C THR A 257 10.90 -32.17 9.70
N ILE A 258 10.29 -31.80 8.58
CA ILE A 258 10.41 -30.48 7.96
C ILE A 258 9.03 -29.88 7.67
N ASP A 259 8.95 -28.56 7.67
CA ASP A 259 7.75 -27.83 7.25
C ASP A 259 7.88 -27.46 5.76
N LEU A 260 6.91 -27.90 4.96
CA LEU A 260 6.79 -27.55 3.55
C LEU A 260 5.72 -26.47 3.38
N TYR A 261 6.13 -25.33 2.84
CA TYR A 261 5.23 -24.21 2.54
C TYR A 261 4.73 -24.32 1.11
N LEU A 262 3.45 -24.65 0.95
CA LEU A 262 2.83 -24.94 -0.32
C LEU A 262 1.90 -23.81 -0.75
N ARG A 263 2.05 -23.36 -2.00
CA ARG A 263 1.21 -22.30 -2.58
C ARG A 263 0.77 -22.69 -3.98
N VAL A 264 -0.47 -22.43 -4.32
CA VAL A 264 -0.99 -22.76 -5.65
C VAL A 264 -1.58 -21.54 -6.33
N ALA A 265 -1.35 -21.41 -7.63
CA ALA A 265 -1.95 -20.40 -8.48
C ALA A 265 -2.52 -21.04 -9.75
N ARG A 266 -3.46 -20.33 -10.37
CA ARG A 266 -3.86 -20.62 -11.76
C ARG A 266 -2.72 -20.18 -12.68
N ALA A 267 -2.36 -21.00 -13.66
CA ALA A 267 -1.17 -20.77 -14.49
C ALA A 267 -1.40 -21.14 -15.95
N SER A 268 -0.66 -20.50 -16.85
CA SER A 268 -0.51 -21.00 -18.22
C SER A 268 0.53 -22.11 -18.26
N VAL A 269 0.17 -23.27 -18.82
CA VAL A 269 1.15 -24.35 -19.08
C VAL A 269 2.06 -23.97 -20.25
N ARG A 270 1.64 -23.03 -21.09
CA ARG A 270 2.36 -22.62 -22.31
C ARG A 270 3.29 -21.43 -22.11
N SER A 271 3.05 -20.62 -21.08
CA SER A 271 3.84 -19.42 -20.81
C SER A 271 4.23 -19.36 -19.33
N PRO A 272 5.53 -19.21 -18.99
CA PRO A 272 5.97 -19.10 -17.61
C PRO A 272 5.57 -17.78 -16.95
N THR A 273 5.31 -16.72 -17.73
CA THR A 273 5.03 -15.37 -17.20
C THR A 273 3.57 -15.14 -16.86
N ASN A 274 2.66 -16.01 -17.33
CA ASN A 274 1.24 -15.83 -17.11
C ASN A 274 0.77 -16.70 -15.95
N ARG A 275 0.62 -16.07 -14.78
CA ARG A 275 0.21 -16.67 -13.51
C ARG A 275 -0.86 -15.78 -12.87
N GLY A 276 -1.80 -16.41 -12.17
CA GLY A 276 -2.69 -15.76 -11.23
C GLY A 276 -1.99 -15.45 -9.91
N ASP A 277 -2.74 -14.93 -8.96
CA ASP A 277 -2.26 -14.75 -7.60
C ASP A 277 -2.14 -16.12 -6.92
N TYR A 278 -1.14 -16.29 -6.05
CA TYR A 278 -0.98 -17.53 -5.30
C TYR A 278 -1.83 -17.51 -4.03
N THR A 279 -2.17 -18.70 -3.52
CA THR A 279 -2.69 -18.80 -2.17
C THR A 279 -1.65 -18.32 -1.17
N ASN A 280 -2.11 -17.91 0.03
CA ASN A 280 -1.24 -17.96 1.20
C ASN A 280 -0.64 -19.37 1.36
N ALA A 281 0.49 -19.47 2.07
CA ALA A 281 1.14 -20.75 2.28
C ALA A 281 0.31 -21.66 3.18
N GLY A 282 -0.02 -22.85 2.69
CA GLY A 282 -0.40 -23.97 3.53
C GLY A 282 0.87 -24.66 4.03
N VAL A 283 0.85 -25.17 5.26
CA VAL A 283 2.03 -25.79 5.87
C VAL A 283 1.78 -27.28 6.02
N LEU A 284 2.62 -28.08 5.38
CA LEU A 284 2.62 -29.53 5.55
C LEU A 284 3.86 -29.94 6.34
N GLN A 285 3.66 -30.59 7.49
CA GLN A 285 4.74 -31.24 8.22
C GLN A 285 5.06 -32.58 7.56
N TRP A 286 6.20 -32.63 6.89
CA TRP A 286 6.70 -33.79 6.18
C TRP A 286 7.69 -34.58 7.06
N PRO A 287 7.59 -35.92 7.16
CA PRO A 287 6.64 -36.82 6.48
C PRO A 287 5.38 -37.14 7.33
N ASN A 288 5.13 -36.42 8.42
CA ASN A 288 4.09 -36.75 9.39
C ASN A 288 2.64 -36.55 8.89
N GLY A 289 2.44 -35.86 7.75
CA GLY A 289 1.12 -35.64 7.16
C GLY A 289 0.29 -34.54 7.83
N MET A 290 0.84 -33.87 8.85
CA MET A 290 0.14 -32.82 9.59
C MET A 290 -0.03 -31.57 8.71
N TRP A 291 -1.29 -31.28 8.33
CA TRP A 291 -1.63 -30.18 7.42
C TRP A 291 -2.28 -29.00 8.13
N GLN A 292 -1.71 -27.82 7.91
CA GLN A 292 -2.32 -26.54 8.22
C GLN A 292 -2.80 -25.87 6.93
N LYS A 293 -4.12 -25.65 6.84
CA LYS A 293 -4.73 -24.99 5.69
C LYS A 293 -4.20 -23.56 5.52
N PRO A 294 -4.06 -23.06 4.27
CA PRO A 294 -3.77 -21.67 4.00
C PRO A 294 -4.78 -20.74 4.68
N GLU A 295 -4.29 -19.65 5.25
CA GLU A 295 -5.17 -18.55 5.68
C GLU A 295 -5.89 -17.95 4.47
N PRO A 296 -7.13 -17.46 4.62
CA PRO A 296 -7.84 -16.78 3.53
C PRO A 296 -7.03 -15.60 2.99
N GLY A 297 -7.00 -15.43 1.66
CA GLY A 297 -6.29 -14.35 1.01
C GLY A 297 -5.39 -14.82 -0.12
N VAL A 298 -4.52 -13.92 -0.56
CA VAL A 298 -3.60 -14.13 -1.68
C VAL A 298 -2.20 -13.67 -1.28
N SER A 299 -1.19 -14.27 -1.91
CA SER A 299 0.20 -13.88 -1.76
C SER A 299 0.94 -13.87 -3.09
#